data_AF-A0A848TXX2-F1
#
_entry.id   AF-A0A848TXX2-F1
#
_cell.length_a   1.000
_cell.length_b   1.000
_cell.length_c   1.000
_cell.angle_alpha   90.00
_cell.angle_beta   90.00
_cell.angle_gamma   90.00
#
_symmetry.space_group_name_H-M   'P 1'
#
loop_
_entity.id
_entity.type
_entity.pdbx_description
1 polymer ?
#
loop_
_entity_poly.entity_id
_entity_poly.type
_entity_poly.pdbx_seq_one_letter_code
_entity_poly.pdbx_strand_id
1 'polypeptide(L)' 'FAFGPNHHPVQTIYAREVIQEGDVFTNKIIGTALENHADAYAADCKM' A
#
# COMPACT_ATOMS: atom_id res chain seq x y z
N PHE A 1 -12.63 -3.87 4.01
CA PHE A 1 -11.84 -4.52 2.95
C PHE A 1 -12.73 -4.66 1.73
N ALA A 2 -12.26 -4.28 0.55
CA ALA A 2 -13.03 -4.27 -0.69
C ALA A 2 -12.13 -4.63 -1.87
N PHE A 3 -12.73 -5.01 -3.00
CA PHE A 3 -12.04 -5.31 -4.25
C PHE A 3 -12.51 -4.36 -5.36
N GLY A 4 -11.60 -4.03 -6.26
CA GLY A 4 -11.90 -3.37 -7.51
C GLY A 4 -12.60 -4.30 -8.50
N PRO A 5 -13.08 -3.77 -9.65
CA PRO A 5 -13.77 -4.54 -10.67
C PRO A 5 -12.88 -5.62 -11.30
N ASN A 6 -11.56 -5.51 -11.17
CA ASN A 6 -10.55 -6.46 -11.65
C ASN A 6 -10.10 -7.47 -10.57
N HIS A 7 -10.88 -7.64 -9.49
CA HIS A 7 -10.55 -8.50 -8.34
C HIS A 7 -9.22 -8.15 -7.63
N HIS A 8 -8.65 -6.97 -7.86
CA HIS A 8 -7.53 -6.47 -7.07
C HIS A 8 -8.04 -5.80 -5.78
N PRO A 9 -7.43 -6.03 -4.60
CA PRO A 9 -7.81 -5.34 -3.37
C PRO A 9 -7.72 -3.81 -3.49
N VAL A 10 -8.64 -3.11 -2.81
CA VAL A 10 -8.52 -1.68 -2.54
C VAL A 10 -7.88 -1.51 -1.17
N GLN A 11 -6.79 -0.73 -1.10
CA GLN A 11 -5.92 -0.68 0.08
C GLN A 11 -5.49 0.73 0.45
N THR A 12 -5.25 0.94 1.73
CA THR A 12 -4.46 2.08 2.22
C THR A 12 -3.00 1.64 2.30
N ILE A 13 -2.11 2.40 1.67
CA ILE A 13 -0.67 2.12 1.59
C ILE A 13 0.04 3.10 2.52
N TYR A 14 0.87 2.57 3.42
CA TYR A 14 1.67 3.36 4.37
C TYR A 14 3.12 3.45 3.90
N ALA A 15 3.67 4.65 3.91
CA ALA A 15 5.11 4.86 3.74
C ALA A 15 5.82 4.50 5.04
N ARG A 16 6.95 3.80 4.91
CA ARG A 16 7.80 3.40 6.02
C ARG A 16 9.25 3.76 5.74
N GLU A 17 9.93 4.18 6.79
CA GLU A 17 11.36 4.41 6.80
C GLU A 17 12.02 3.27 7.58
N VAL A 18 13.14 2.75 7.04
CA VAL A 18 13.99 1.83 7.80
C VAL A 18 14.87 2.68 8.71
N ILE A 19 14.72 2.51 10.02
CA ILE A 19 15.50 3.19 11.05
C ILE A 19 16.33 2.18 11.84
N GLN A 20 17.38 2.65 12.51
CA GLN A 20 18.15 1.87 13.46
C GLN A 20 17.75 2.24 14.90
N GLU A 21 17.33 1.26 15.68
CA GLU A 21 17.05 1.40 17.11
C GLU A 21 18.03 0.50 17.89
N GLY A 22 19.07 1.12 18.47
CA GLY A 22 20.19 0.38 19.07
C GLY A 22 20.94 -0.44 18.02
N ASP A 23 21.03 -1.75 18.24
CA ASP A 23 21.73 -2.68 17.36
C ASP A 23 20.82 -3.35 16.31
N VAL A 24 19.55 -2.92 16.18
CA VAL A 24 18.56 -3.52 15.28
C VAL A 24 18.02 -2.50 14.26
N PHE A 25 17.87 -2.93 13.01
CA PHE A 25 17.13 -2.17 11.98
C PHE A 25 15.65 -2.56 12.01
N THR A 26 14.76 -1.57 12.08
CA THR A 26 13.30 -1.74 12.11
C THR A 26 12.61 -0.75 11.17
N ASN A 27 11.32 -0.97 10.91
CA ASN A 27 10.52 -0.07 10.08
C ASN A 27 9.69 0.87 10.98
N LYS A 28 9.73 2.17 10.69
CA LYS A 28 8.85 3.18 11.27
C LYS A 28 7.89 3.70 10.21
N ILE A 29 6.60 3.72 10.52
CA ILE A 29 5.60 4.36 9.64
C ILE A 29 5.81 5.87 9.69
N ILE A 30 5.97 6.51 8.54
CA ILE A 30 6.15 7.96 8.41
C ILE A 30 4.88 8.66 7.93
N GLY A 31 3.90 7.90 7.44
CA GLY A 31 2.58 8.43 7.07
C GLY A 31 1.83 7.52 6.09
N THR A 32 0.63 7.95 5.74
CA THR A 32 -0.15 7.33 4.66
C THR A 32 0.35 7.85 3.31
N ALA A 33 0.79 6.94 2.44
CA ALA A 33 1.22 7.28 1.09
C ALA A 33 0.02 7.43 0.14
N LEU A 34 -0.92 6.49 0.22
CA LEU A 34 -2.12 6.44 -0.63
C LEU A 34 -3.30 5.91 0.19
N GLU A 35 -4.44 6.58 0.10
CA GLU A 35 -5.69 6.14 0.73
C GLU A 35 -6.64 5.54 -0.32
N ASN A 36 -7.31 4.44 0.04
CA ASN A 36 -8.29 3.77 -0.82
C ASN A 36 -7.78 3.52 -2.26
N HIS A 37 -6.50 3.17 -2.40
CA HIS A 37 -5.87 2.97 -3.68
C HIS A 37 -6.33 1.63 -4.28
N ALA A 38 -6.89 1.72 -5.48
CA ALA A 38 -7.18 0.57 -6.33
C ALA A 38 -6.02 0.33 -7.32
N ASP A 39 -6.04 -0.81 -8.00
CA ASP A 39 -5.06 -1.13 -9.04
C ASP A 39 -5.00 -0.06 -10.13
N ALA A 40 -3.79 0.38 -10.47
CA ALA A 40 -3.55 1.48 -11.41
C ALA A 40 -4.01 1.16 -12.84
N TYR A 41 -4.11 -0.13 -13.20
CA TYR A 41 -4.49 -0.61 -14.53
C TYR A 41 -5.85 -1.31 -14.53
N ALA A 42 -6.68 -1.06 -13.50
CA ALA A 42 -8.00 -1.68 -13.41
C ALA A 42 -8.87 -1.42 -14.65
N ALA A 43 -8.69 -0.25 -15.29
CA ALA A 43 -9.39 0.12 -16.52
C ALA A 43 -8.96 -0.68 -17.75
N ASP A 44 -7.75 -1.22 -17.77
CA ASP A 44 -7.19 -2.01 -18.89
C ASP A 44 -7.47 -3.51 -18.74
N CYS A 45 -8.04 -3.92 -17.61
CA CYS A 45 -8.35 -5.31 -17.33
C CYS A 45 -9.61 -5.77 -18.09
N LYS A 46 -9.43 -6.68 -19.05
CA LYS A 46 -10.51 -7.23 -19.91
C LYS A 46 -11.14 -8.50 -19.33
N MET A 47 -11.37 -8.52 -18.03
CA MET A 47 -12.01 -9.65 -17.34
C MET A 47 -13.42 -9.94 -17.88
#